data_AF-A0A391P068-F1
#
_entry.id   AF-A0A391P068-F1
#
_cell.length_a   1.000
_cell.length_b   1.000
_cell.length_c   1.000
_cell.angle_alpha   90.00
_cell.angle_beta   90.00
_cell.angle_gamma   90.00
#
_symmetry.space_group_name_H-M   'P 1'
#
loop_
_entity.id
_entity.type
_entity.pdbx_description
1 polymer ?
#
loop_
_entity_poly.entity_id
_entity_poly.type
_entity_poly.pdbx_seq_one_letter_code
_entity_poly.pdbx_strand_id
1 'polypeptide(L)' 'VSVEYEQLDSGMLKPLRVHTVVVSTQHDDLVDLEALRKDIKEHVIDQVIPASLVDDDTIFHINPSSRFVIGGPAG' A
#
# COMPACT_ATOMS: atom_id res chain seq x y z
N VAL A 1 -0.71 4.31 -4.95
CA VAL A 1 -0.37 5.09 -3.73
C VAL A 1 -0.83 6.51 -3.94
N SER A 2 -1.52 7.08 -2.96
CA SER A 2 -1.92 8.48 -2.93
C SER A 2 -1.04 9.24 -1.93
N VAL A 3 -0.49 10.37 -2.35
CA VAL A 3 0.46 11.17 -1.57
C VAL A 3 -0.04 12.61 -1.53
N GLU A 4 -0.01 13.22 -0.35
CA GLU A 4 -0.31 14.64 -0.16
C GLU A 4 0.95 15.47 -0.38
N TYR A 5 0.79 16.58 -1.10
CA TYR A 5 1.87 17.49 -1.45
C TYR A 5 1.52 18.93 -1.06
N GLU A 6 2.55 19.66 -0.68
CA GLU A 6 2.55 21.13 -0.61
C GLU A 6 3.18 21.68 -1.88
N GLN A 7 2.54 22.67 -2.51
CA GLN A 7 3.16 23.45 -3.58
C GLN A 7 3.86 24.66 -2.97
N LEU A 8 5.18 24.72 -3.15
CA LEU A 8 6.01 25.83 -2.69
C LEU A 8 5.90 27.02 -3.66
N ASP A 9 6.22 28.22 -3.18
CA ASP A 9 6.23 29.47 -3.99
C ASP A 9 7.14 29.37 -5.23
N SER A 10 8.16 28.51 -5.18
CA SER A 10 9.04 28.21 -6.31
C SER A 10 8.36 27.38 -7.42
N GLY A 11 7.12 26.94 -7.21
CA GLY A 11 6.39 26.01 -8.06
C GLY A 11 6.74 24.54 -7.84
N MET A 12 7.69 24.23 -6.94
CA MET A 12 8.07 22.85 -6.61
C MET A 12 7.03 22.16 -5.72
N LEU A 13 6.84 20.86 -5.92
CA LEU A 13 5.99 20.03 -5.06
C LEU A 13 6.84 19.32 -4.00
N LYS A 14 6.48 19.50 -2.73
CA LYS A 14 7.11 18.84 -1.58
C LYS A 14 6.14 17.80 -1.01
N PRO A 15 6.52 16.50 -0.95
CA PRO A 15 5.66 15.49 -0.34
C PRO A 15 5.55 15.75 1.16
N LEU A 16 4.33 15.74 1.67
CA LEU A 16 4.04 15.86 3.10
C LEU A 16 3.91 14.47 3.72
N ARG A 17 3.08 13.62 3.11
CA ARG A 17 2.71 12.31 3.66
C ARG A 17 2.08 11.38 2.63
N VAL A 18 2.12 10.09 2.90
CA VAL A 18 1.29 9.10 2.21
C VAL A 18 -0.11 9.11 2.82
N HIS A 19 -1.11 9.45 2.01
CA HIS A 19 -2.52 9.42 2.43
C HIS A 19 -3.10 8.00 2.35
N THR A 20 -2.82 7.28 1.26
CA THR A 20 -3.38 5.93 1.06
C THR A 20 -2.45 5.02 0.29
N VAL A 21 -2.30 3.80 0.80
CA VAL A 21 -1.65 2.69 0.10
C VAL A 21 -2.70 1.64 -0.23
N VAL A 22 -2.72 1.20 -1.49
CA VAL A 22 -3.55 0.08 -1.94
C VAL A 22 -2.65 -0.97 -2.53
N VAL A 23 -2.77 -2.21 -2.05
CA VAL A 23 -2.08 -3.38 -2.59
C VAL A 23 -3.13 -4.46 -2.84
N SER A 24 -3.16 -4.99 -4.05
CA SER A 24 -3.90 -6.20 -4.41
C SER A 24 -2.92 -7.17 -5.02
N THR A 25 -2.62 -8.27 -4.32
CA THR A 25 -1.67 -9.28 -4.80
C THR A 25 -2.32 -10.65 -4.95
N GLN A 26 -1.91 -11.39 -5.97
CA GLN A 26 -2.37 -12.76 -6.17
C GLN A 26 -1.79 -13.65 -5.07
N HIS A 27 -2.56 -14.62 -4.63
CA HIS A 27 -2.16 -15.56 -3.60
C HIS A 27 -2.76 -16.95 -3.85
N ASP A 28 -2.22 -17.96 -3.18
CA ASP A 28 -2.79 -19.31 -3.17
C ASP A 28 -4.15 -19.33 -2.45
N ASP A 29 -5.04 -20.26 -2.81
CA ASP A 29 -6.39 -20.36 -2.23
C ASP A 29 -6.39 -20.72 -0.75
N LEU A 30 -5.29 -21.32 -0.26
CA LEU A 30 -5.16 -21.75 1.13
C LEU A 30 -4.44 -20.74 2.02
N VAL A 31 -4.11 -19.55 1.52
CA VAL A 31 -3.41 -18.54 2.32
C VAL A 31 -4.30 -18.00 3.43
N ASP A 32 -3.71 -17.79 4.61
CA ASP A 32 -4.34 -16.98 5.64
C ASP A 32 -4.26 -15.49 5.24
N LEU A 33 -5.42 -14.87 5.04
CA LEU A 33 -5.51 -13.47 4.62
C LEU A 33 -5.04 -12.49 5.70
N GLU A 34 -5.15 -12.82 6.99
CA GLU A 34 -4.65 -11.94 8.05
C GLU A 34 -3.12 -11.94 8.07
N ALA A 35 -2.52 -13.13 7.99
CA ALA A 35 -1.07 -13.28 7.85
C ALA A 35 -0.56 -12.58 6.59
N LEU A 36 -1.21 -12.80 5.43
CA LEU A 36 -0.84 -12.14 4.18
C LEU A 36 -0.87 -10.60 4.30
N ARG A 37 -1.90 -10.03 4.94
CA ARG A 37 -1.99 -8.58 5.13
C ARG A 37 -0.86 -8.05 6.00
N LYS A 38 -0.52 -8.77 7.07
CA LYS A 38 0.61 -8.43 7.94
C LYS A 38 1.94 -8.51 7.20
N ASP A 39 2.17 -9.59 6.46
CA ASP A 39 3.40 -9.81 5.71
C ASP A 39 3.61 -8.73 4.64
N ILE A 40 2.56 -8.35 3.91
CA ILE A 40 2.62 -7.25 2.94
C ILE A 40 2.94 -5.92 3.63
N LYS A 41 2.36 -5.66 4.81
CA LYS A 41 2.68 -4.45 5.57
C LYS A 41 4.14 -4.43 6.00
N GLU A 42 4.63 -5.51 6.60
CA GLU A 42 5.98 -5.59 7.20
C GLU A 42 7.10 -5.71 6.16
N HIS A 43 6.93 -6.60 5.17
CA HIS A 43 7.99 -6.98 4.24
C HIS A 43 7.96 -6.23 2.91
N VAL A 44 6.88 -5.51 2.61
CA VAL A 44 6.76 -4.73 1.36
C VAL A 44 6.58 -3.26 1.66
N ILE A 45 5.51 -2.89 2.37
CA ILE A 45 5.18 -1.47 2.58
C ILE A 45 6.23 -0.80 3.47
N ASP A 46 6.55 -1.38 4.62
CA ASP A 46 7.49 -0.81 5.59
C ASP A 46 8.95 -0.85 5.11
N GLN A 47 9.26 -1.70 4.14
CA GLN A 47 10.59 -1.76 3.52
C GLN A 47 10.79 -0.71 2.42
N VAL A 48 9.71 -0.18 1.85
CA VAL A 48 9.77 0.68 0.64
C VAL A 48 9.32 2.10 0.92
N ILE A 49 8.33 2.31 1.78
CA ILE A 49 7.84 3.66 2.09
C ILE A 49 8.69 4.24 3.24
N PRO A 50 9.32 5.41 3.05
CA PRO A 50 10.04 6.07 4.14
C PRO A 50 9.13 6.29 5.35
N ALA A 51 9.55 5.84 6.52
CA ALA A 51 8.76 5.97 7.76
C ALA A 51 8.38 7.42 8.07
N SER A 52 9.17 8.41 7.62
CA SER A 52 8.87 9.83 7.78
C SER A 52 7.64 10.33 7.02
N LEU A 53 7.10 9.53 6.08
CA LEU A 53 5.92 9.86 5.29
C LEU A 53 4.66 9.09 5.73
N VAL A 54 4.77 8.24 6.75
CA VAL A 54 3.68 7.42 7.27
C VAL A 54 3.36 7.89 8.68
N ASP A 55 2.08 8.01 9.01
CA ASP A 55 1.61 8.23 10.38
C ASP A 55 0.29 7.49 10.64
N ASP A 56 -0.36 7.83 11.75
CA ASP A 56 -1.59 7.20 12.24
C ASP A 56 -2.80 7.41 11.30
N ASP A 57 -2.79 8.44 10.46
CA ASP A 57 -3.86 8.74 9.51
C ASP A 57 -3.62 8.09 8.13
N THR A 58 -2.51 7.39 7.92
CA THR A 58 -2.24 6.72 6.63
C THR A 58 -3.17 5.51 6.46
N ILE A 59 -3.95 5.50 5.38
CA ILE A 59 -4.92 4.45 5.08
C ILE A 59 -4.25 3.29 4.32
N PHE A 60 -4.41 2.06 4.81
CA PHE A 60 -3.89 0.85 4.15
C PHE A 60 -5.03 -0.06 3.67
N HIS A 61 -5.15 -0.25 2.36
CA HIS A 61 -6.03 -1.24 1.75
C HIS A 61 -5.19 -2.39 1.19
N ILE A 62 -5.07 -3.47 1.95
CA ILE A 62 -4.30 -4.66 1.56
C ILE A 62 -5.27 -5.81 1.25
N ASN A 63 -5.30 -6.24 -0.01
CA ASN A 63 -6.25 -7.19 -0.59
C ASN A 63 -7.70 -6.87 -0.16
N PRO A 64 -8.26 -5.69 -0.51
CA PRO A 64 -9.60 -5.28 -0.09
C PRO A 64 -10.71 -6.19 -0.65
N SER A 65 -10.50 -6.80 -1.83
CA SER A 65 -11.41 -7.81 -2.40
C SER A 65 -11.31 -9.18 -1.70
N SER A 66 -10.38 -9.35 -0.76
CA SER A 66 -10.02 -10.58 -0.06
C SER A 66 -9.51 -11.70 -0.98
N ARG A 67 -10.34 -12.23 -1.88
CA ARG A 67 -10.00 -13.36 -2.75
C ARG A 67 -9.41 -12.86 -4.08
N PHE A 68 -8.13 -13.11 -4.29
CA PHE A 68 -7.45 -12.87 -5.57
C PHE A 68 -6.55 -14.08 -5.92
N VAL A 69 -7.20 -15.21 -6.21
CA VAL A 69 -6.53 -16.51 -6.44
C VAL A 69 -6.22 -16.73 -7.92
N ILE A 70 -7.11 -16.31 -8.81
CA ILE A 70 -6.93 -16.41 -10.26
C ILE A 70 -6.40 -15.06 -10.76
N GLY A 71 -5.32 -15.10 -11.53
CA GLY A 71 -4.62 -13.93 -12.06
C GLY A 71 -3.68 -14.31 -13.20
N GLY A 72 -3.01 -13.32 -13.79
CA GLY A 72 -2.19 -13.50 -14.99
C GLY A 72 -3.03 -13.61 -16.27
N PRO A 73 -2.47 -14.08 -17.40
CA PRO A 73 -3.15 -14.12 -18.70
C PRO A 73 -4.41 -14.98 -18.78
N ALA A 74 -4.62 -15.84 -17.78
CA ALA A 74 -5.78 -16.72 -17.66
C ALA A 74 -6.90 -16.14 -16.77
N GLY A 75 -6.66 -14.99 -16.11
CA GLY A 75 -7.61 -14.27 -15.28
C GLY A 75 -8.36 -13.17 -16.04
#